data_AF-A0AAW6RG79-F1
#
_entry.id   AF-A0AAW6RG79-F1
#
_cell.length_a   1.000
_cell.length_b   1.000
_cell.length_c   1.000
_cell.angle_alpha   90.00
_cell.angle_beta   90.00
_cell.angle_gamma   90.00
#
_symmetry.space_group_name_H-M   'P 1'
#
loop_
_entity.id
_entity.type
_entity.pdbx_description
1 polymer ?
#
loop_
_entity_poly.entity_id
_entity_poly.type
_entity_poly.pdbx_seq_one_letter_code
_entity_poly.pdbx_strand_id
1 'polypeptide(L)'
;MKFSFIRLEKGLHGKIKFKVVGANHRDLTGIEVPSELPLDSPGPTAEAKFRPKFLKAGWYDILADFESNEFNGGIQFSILLYNGKVYYDWIGTDLLHSMARFSLRNHDEYQSLVSKFNKKRDQWKKSHPGEEELLFSERWLSKEESKRATEIVLEEEGRIYRSIQQESNSHPEKSEDSGKKISKEDTVTIRVKFAIDHGFSKFLPLHGAVIRVTHTGKVPPGLAELIAYGRLDENGELKFISPVDDLKYQVQLLGKHDRFNIGIFKDINNSIPLASLFDQKEEINIRPDKTHDDAKFHISKAEANSWSVFQALYELTEHVKPIAGISEAPVFKKVVTNRPTPREAFYRAGSDGGKKVSEMHLGSLKSSDWDVMAHEYGHAVAHLQGATRAEGGFHDGSNPYDIDKDTSISWRAAA
;
A
#
# COMPACT_ATOMS: atom_id res chain seq x y z
N MET A 1 -3.93 13.19 -21.24
CA MET A 1 -3.41 12.00 -20.51
C MET A 1 -3.40 10.83 -21.50
N LYS A 2 -2.42 9.91 -21.43
CA LYS A 2 -2.35 8.73 -22.31
C LYS A 2 -2.76 7.50 -21.50
N PHE A 3 -3.74 6.74 -21.98
CA PHE A 3 -4.19 5.52 -21.34
C PHE A 3 -3.90 4.33 -22.26
N SER A 4 -2.99 3.43 -21.91
CA SER A 4 -2.70 2.21 -22.67
C SER A 4 -3.24 1.00 -21.93
N PHE A 5 -4.15 0.24 -22.55
CA PHE A 5 -4.83 -0.88 -21.89
C PHE A 5 -4.65 -2.20 -22.62
N ILE A 6 -4.12 -3.18 -21.86
CA ILE A 6 -4.21 -4.64 -22.03
C ILE A 6 -3.62 -5.17 -23.35
N ARG A 7 -3.24 -6.46 -23.37
CA ARG A 7 -2.70 -7.19 -24.51
C ARG A 7 -3.65 -8.38 -24.78
N LEU A 8 -4.40 -8.37 -25.89
CA LEU A 8 -5.33 -9.46 -26.28
C LEU A 8 -5.15 -9.88 -27.76
N GLU A 9 -5.16 -11.17 -28.08
CA GLU A 9 -4.81 -11.65 -29.43
C GLU A 9 -5.83 -11.31 -30.54
N LYS A 10 -7.08 -10.99 -30.17
CA LYS A 10 -8.14 -10.55 -31.07
C LYS A 10 -8.47 -9.09 -30.74
N GLY A 11 -8.53 -8.21 -31.73
CA GLY A 11 -8.66 -6.76 -31.57
C GLY A 11 -9.72 -6.33 -30.53
N LEU A 12 -9.48 -5.19 -29.87
CA LEU A 12 -10.34 -4.69 -28.80
C LEU A 12 -11.42 -3.75 -29.37
N HIS A 13 -12.69 -4.12 -29.21
CA HIS A 13 -13.83 -3.28 -29.57
C HIS A 13 -14.76 -3.07 -28.37
N GLY A 14 -15.06 -1.82 -28.05
CA GLY A 14 -15.88 -1.50 -26.88
C GLY A 14 -15.94 -0.01 -26.58
N LYS A 15 -16.10 0.30 -25.30
CA LYS A 15 -16.13 1.68 -24.80
C LYS A 15 -15.72 1.77 -23.34
N ILE A 16 -15.29 2.97 -22.95
CA ILE A 16 -15.06 3.37 -21.56
C ILE A 16 -16.15 4.37 -21.18
N LYS A 17 -16.84 4.14 -20.07
CA LYS A 17 -17.72 5.13 -19.44
C LYS A 17 -16.99 5.74 -18.25
N PHE A 18 -16.89 7.07 -18.20
CA PHE A 18 -16.29 7.74 -17.05
C PHE A 18 -17.35 8.33 -16.15
N LYS A 19 -17.13 8.23 -14.84
CA LYS A 19 -17.96 8.83 -13.80
C LYS A 19 -17.07 9.43 -12.73
N VAL A 20 -17.32 10.70 -12.39
CA VAL A 20 -16.74 11.30 -11.18
C VAL A 20 -17.47 10.69 -9.98
N VAL A 21 -16.73 10.01 -9.11
CA VAL A 21 -17.30 9.26 -7.98
C VAL A 21 -16.89 9.82 -6.62
N GLY A 22 -15.89 10.69 -6.58
CA GLY A 22 -15.40 11.34 -5.37
C GLY A 22 -14.69 12.65 -5.70
N ALA A 23 -14.67 13.55 -4.72
CA ALA A 23 -13.90 14.77 -4.76
C ALA A 23 -13.57 15.18 -3.32
N ASN A 24 -12.36 15.69 -3.08
CA ASN A 24 -11.93 16.03 -1.72
C ASN A 24 -12.73 17.15 -1.05
N HIS A 25 -13.40 17.97 -1.85
CA HIS A 25 -14.29 19.03 -1.41
C HIS A 25 -15.77 18.67 -1.65
N ARG A 26 -16.09 17.38 -1.84
CA ARG A 26 -17.43 16.79 -2.07
C ARG A 26 -18.22 17.29 -3.29
N ASP A 27 -17.64 18.18 -4.09
CA ASP A 27 -18.27 18.69 -5.30
C ASP A 27 -17.77 17.90 -6.52
N LEU A 28 -18.61 16.98 -6.98
CA LEU A 28 -18.32 16.09 -8.12
C LEU A 28 -18.43 16.82 -9.48
N THR A 29 -18.92 18.06 -9.49
CA THR A 29 -19.10 18.86 -10.70
C THR A 29 -17.91 19.76 -11.01
N GLY A 30 -16.92 19.82 -10.11
CA GLY A 30 -15.71 20.63 -10.27
C GLY A 30 -14.74 20.14 -11.38
N ILE A 31 -15.01 18.97 -11.98
CA ILE A 31 -14.27 18.43 -13.12
C ILE A 31 -15.23 17.87 -14.17
N GLU A 32 -14.96 18.18 -15.44
CA GLU A 32 -15.64 17.58 -16.58
C GLU A 32 -14.72 16.51 -17.20
N VAL A 33 -15.24 15.29 -17.29
CA VAL A 33 -14.66 14.16 -18.02
C VAL A 33 -15.66 13.65 -19.07
N PRO A 34 -15.20 13.05 -20.20
CA PRO A 34 -16.12 12.49 -21.18
C PRO A 34 -17.04 11.44 -20.56
N SER A 35 -18.33 11.45 -20.87
CA SER A 35 -19.25 10.41 -20.39
C SER A 35 -18.92 9.04 -20.98
N GLU A 36 -18.47 9.02 -22.24
CA GLU A 36 -18.13 7.80 -22.98
C GLU A 36 -16.97 8.08 -23.95
N LEU A 37 -16.07 7.11 -24.10
CA LEU A 37 -15.08 7.07 -25.18
C LEU A 37 -15.12 5.70 -25.87
N PRO A 38 -15.16 5.64 -27.21
CA PRO A 38 -15.04 4.36 -27.91
C PRO A 38 -13.63 3.79 -27.72
N LEU A 39 -13.57 2.46 -27.60
CA LEU A 39 -12.35 1.68 -27.68
C LEU A 39 -12.39 0.91 -28.99
N ASP A 40 -11.50 1.28 -29.90
CA ASP A 40 -11.35 0.59 -31.16
C ASP A 40 -9.86 0.39 -31.45
N SER A 41 -9.44 -0.86 -31.54
CA SER A 41 -8.07 -1.20 -31.92
C SER A 41 -8.02 -2.46 -32.77
N PRO A 42 -7.35 -2.43 -33.94
CA PRO A 42 -7.11 -3.62 -34.75
C PRO A 42 -6.07 -4.56 -34.13
N GLY A 43 -5.46 -4.19 -33.00
CA GLY A 43 -4.44 -4.96 -32.31
C GLY A 43 -4.76 -5.19 -30.83
N PRO A 44 -3.80 -5.76 -30.09
CA PRO A 44 -4.03 -6.24 -28.72
C PRO A 44 -4.25 -5.15 -27.68
N THR A 45 -3.99 -3.89 -28.04
CA THR A 45 -3.99 -2.76 -27.12
C THR A 45 -4.79 -1.63 -27.72
N ALA A 46 -5.72 -1.06 -26.95
CA ALA A 46 -6.41 0.16 -27.31
C ALA A 46 -5.90 1.33 -26.45
N GLU A 47 -5.77 2.50 -27.07
CA GLU A 47 -5.37 3.74 -26.38
C GLU A 47 -6.56 4.71 -26.30
N ALA A 48 -6.99 5.04 -25.08
CA ALA A 48 -7.95 6.12 -24.87
C ALA A 48 -7.20 7.40 -24.49
N LYS A 49 -7.65 8.54 -25.01
CA LYS A 49 -7.08 9.86 -24.66
C LYS A 49 -8.21 10.83 -24.39
N PHE A 50 -8.16 11.46 -23.23
CA PHE A 50 -8.93 12.67 -22.96
C PHE A 50 -8.12 13.67 -22.17
N ARG A 51 -8.64 14.90 -22.14
CA ARG A 51 -8.15 16.00 -21.32
C ARG A 51 -9.29 16.42 -20.40
N PRO A 52 -9.18 16.22 -19.07
CA PRO A 52 -10.18 16.71 -18.14
C PRO A 52 -10.21 18.24 -18.19
N LYS A 53 -11.40 18.82 -18.04
CA LYS A 53 -11.57 20.27 -17.86
C LYS A 53 -11.93 20.52 -16.39
N PHE A 54 -11.02 21.17 -15.68
CA PHE A 54 -11.24 21.57 -14.29
C PHE A 54 -12.06 22.86 -14.27
N LEU A 55 -13.20 22.82 -13.60
CA LEU A 55 -13.99 23.99 -13.23
C LEU A 55 -13.58 24.51 -11.85
N LYS A 56 -13.01 23.64 -11.03
CA LYS A 56 -12.53 23.95 -9.68
C LYS A 56 -11.25 23.15 -9.36
N ALA A 57 -10.32 23.76 -8.63
CA ALA A 57 -9.15 23.05 -8.11
C ALA A 57 -9.58 22.01 -7.08
N GLY A 58 -8.95 20.84 -7.12
CA GLY A 58 -9.36 19.73 -6.26
C GLY A 58 -8.71 18.42 -6.67
N TRP A 59 -8.87 17.44 -5.78
CA TRP A 59 -8.54 16.05 -5.99
C TRP A 59 -9.84 15.31 -6.28
N TYR A 60 -9.92 14.69 -7.46
CA TYR A 60 -11.12 14.00 -7.96
C TYR A 60 -10.84 12.53 -8.20
N ASP A 61 -11.81 11.69 -7.82
CA ASP A 61 -11.83 10.26 -8.12
C ASP A 61 -12.69 9.98 -9.35
N ILE A 62 -12.10 9.32 -10.34
CA ILE A 62 -12.76 8.96 -11.59
C ILE A 62 -12.85 7.45 -11.70
N LEU A 63 -14.08 6.94 -11.82
CA LEU A 63 -14.36 5.57 -12.21
C LEU A 63 -14.42 5.51 -13.74
N ALA A 64 -13.60 4.67 -14.36
CA ALA A 64 -13.65 4.29 -15.76
C ALA A 64 -14.16 2.84 -15.85
N ASP A 65 -15.39 2.68 -16.33
CA ASP A 65 -16.03 1.38 -16.53
C ASP A 65 -15.84 0.93 -17.98
N PHE A 66 -15.23 -0.24 -18.16
CA PHE A 66 -14.91 -0.81 -19.46
C PHE A 66 -16.00 -1.79 -19.86
N GLU A 67 -16.59 -1.55 -21.03
CA GLU A 67 -17.49 -2.47 -21.71
C GLU A 67 -16.84 -2.89 -23.02
N SER A 68 -16.44 -4.16 -23.14
CA SER A 68 -15.85 -4.68 -24.37
C SER A 68 -16.35 -6.08 -24.70
N ASN A 69 -16.05 -6.52 -25.92
CA ASN A 69 -16.31 -7.89 -26.38
C ASN A 69 -15.54 -8.96 -25.59
N GLU A 70 -14.39 -8.63 -25.00
CA GLU A 70 -13.49 -9.60 -24.37
C GLU A 70 -13.44 -9.51 -22.84
N PHE A 71 -13.72 -8.34 -22.26
CA PHE A 71 -13.77 -8.15 -20.81
C PHE A 71 -14.68 -7.00 -20.40
N ASN A 72 -15.25 -7.12 -19.20
CA ASN A 72 -15.94 -6.02 -18.52
C ASN A 72 -15.30 -5.77 -17.16
N GLY A 73 -15.19 -4.50 -16.75
CA GLY A 73 -14.72 -4.16 -15.42
C GLY A 73 -14.44 -2.67 -15.24
N GLY A 74 -14.38 -2.20 -13.99
CA GLY A 74 -14.20 -0.77 -13.69
C GLY A 74 -12.90 -0.44 -12.97
N ILE A 75 -12.13 0.55 -13.44
CA ILE A 75 -10.95 1.11 -12.78
C ILE A 75 -11.25 2.46 -12.14
N GLN A 76 -10.91 2.63 -10.86
CA GLN A 76 -10.89 3.95 -10.24
C GLN A 76 -9.46 4.48 -10.19
N PHE A 77 -9.27 5.72 -10.61
CA PHE A 77 -8.02 6.47 -10.59
C PHE A 77 -8.28 7.91 -10.17
N SER A 78 -7.26 8.62 -9.70
CA SER A 78 -7.43 9.99 -9.21
C SER A 78 -6.75 11.01 -10.10
N ILE A 79 -7.35 12.20 -10.19
CA ILE A 79 -6.78 13.36 -10.88
C ILE A 79 -6.79 14.54 -9.90
N LEU A 80 -5.64 15.18 -9.74
CA LEU A 80 -5.43 16.31 -8.85
C LEU A 80 -5.01 17.54 -9.67
N LEU A 81 -5.68 18.66 -9.45
CA LEU A 81 -5.19 19.98 -9.85
C LEU A 81 -4.59 20.68 -8.63
N TYR A 82 -3.28 20.91 -8.65
CA TYR A 82 -2.53 21.55 -7.55
C TYR A 82 -1.48 22.50 -8.11
N ASN A 83 -1.44 23.75 -7.63
CA ASN A 83 -0.54 24.81 -8.11
C ASN A 83 -0.52 24.95 -9.65
N GLY A 84 -1.70 24.89 -10.27
CA GLY A 84 -1.84 25.00 -11.73
C GLY A 84 -1.28 23.83 -12.54
N LYS A 85 -0.86 22.74 -11.88
CA LYS A 85 -0.37 21.52 -12.51
C LYS A 85 -1.36 20.38 -12.30
N VAL A 86 -1.50 19.54 -13.32
CA VAL A 86 -2.34 18.34 -13.27
C VAL A 86 -1.47 17.15 -12.91
N TYR A 87 -1.80 16.55 -11.78
CA TYR A 87 -1.23 15.32 -11.26
C TYR A 87 -2.29 14.22 -11.41
N TYR A 88 -1.86 12.98 -11.56
CA TYR A 88 -2.76 11.84 -11.62
C TYR A 88 -2.05 10.62 -11.07
N ASP A 89 -2.79 9.77 -10.38
CA ASP A 89 -2.34 8.45 -10.00
C ASP A 89 -3.13 7.37 -10.73
N TRP A 90 -2.49 6.22 -10.88
CA TRP A 90 -3.13 4.98 -11.24
C TRP A 90 -3.24 4.10 -9.99
N ILE A 91 -3.97 3.00 -10.12
CA ILE A 91 -4.07 2.03 -9.03
C ILE A 91 -2.66 1.58 -8.60
N GLY A 92 -2.44 1.61 -7.29
CA GLY A 92 -1.18 1.27 -6.61
C GLY A 92 -0.12 2.38 -6.59
N THR A 93 -0.26 3.46 -7.35
CA THR A 93 0.63 4.61 -7.15
C THR A 93 0.09 5.51 -6.04
N ASP A 94 0.97 5.95 -5.14
CA ASP A 94 0.62 6.96 -4.16
C ASP A 94 1.08 8.33 -4.65
N LEU A 95 0.11 9.15 -5.09
CA LEU A 95 0.37 10.48 -5.60
C LEU A 95 1.00 11.39 -4.55
N LEU A 96 0.47 11.34 -3.31
CA LEU A 96 0.90 12.20 -2.22
C LEU A 96 2.34 11.85 -1.81
N HIS A 97 2.64 10.56 -1.67
CA HIS A 97 3.99 10.06 -1.39
C HIS A 97 4.98 10.47 -2.48
N SER A 98 4.59 10.35 -3.74
CA SER A 98 5.43 10.73 -4.88
C SER A 98 5.71 12.24 -4.89
N MET A 99 4.68 13.05 -4.61
CA MET A 99 4.82 14.51 -4.49
C MET A 99 5.71 14.88 -3.30
N ALA A 100 5.56 14.20 -2.16
CA ALA A 100 6.38 14.41 -0.97
C ALA A 100 7.86 14.11 -1.25
N ARG A 101 8.18 12.93 -1.80
CA ARG A 101 9.57 12.59 -2.18
C ARG A 101 10.16 13.57 -3.17
N PHE A 102 9.37 14.01 -4.16
CA PHE A 102 9.83 15.03 -5.11
C PHE A 102 10.10 16.37 -4.42
N SER A 103 9.25 16.78 -3.48
CA SER A 103 9.44 18.01 -2.70
C SER A 103 10.70 17.94 -1.82
N LEU A 104 10.96 16.79 -1.20
CA LEU A 104 12.13 16.53 -0.35
C LEU A 104 13.46 16.36 -1.10
N ARG A 105 13.49 16.49 -2.42
CA ARG A 105 14.73 16.34 -3.23
C ARG A 105 15.86 17.30 -2.79
N ASN A 106 15.51 18.43 -2.19
CA ASN A 106 16.44 19.43 -1.69
C ASN A 106 16.45 19.54 -0.15
N HIS A 107 15.85 18.59 0.56
CA HIS A 107 15.80 18.61 2.03
C HIS A 107 17.08 17.99 2.60
N ASP A 108 17.93 18.81 3.24
CA ASP A 108 19.28 18.40 3.68
C ASP A 108 19.31 17.15 4.56
N GLU A 109 18.49 17.10 5.61
CA GLU A 109 18.45 15.95 6.54
C GLU A 109 18.00 14.66 5.84
N TYR A 110 16.87 14.71 5.12
CA TYR A 110 16.36 13.58 4.36
C TYR A 110 17.37 13.09 3.30
N GLN A 111 17.97 14.00 2.53
CA GLN A 111 18.97 13.65 1.53
C GLN A 111 20.23 13.07 2.15
N SER A 112 20.63 13.52 3.34
CA SER A 112 21.72 12.92 4.11
C SER A 112 21.40 11.47 4.51
N LEU A 113 20.20 11.21 5.03
CA LEU A 113 19.74 9.86 5.40
C LEU A 113 19.65 8.93 4.19
N VAL A 114 19.08 9.41 3.08
CA VAL A 114 19.00 8.68 1.80
C VAL A 114 20.39 8.42 1.22
N SER A 115 21.28 9.40 1.26
CA SER A 115 22.67 9.25 0.80
C SER A 115 23.45 8.25 1.65
N LYS A 116 23.25 8.25 2.97
CA LYS A 116 23.85 7.27 3.89
C LYS A 116 23.36 5.85 3.56
N PHE A 117 22.06 5.69 3.35
CA PHE A 117 21.46 4.44 2.91
C PHE A 117 22.10 3.96 1.59
N ASN A 118 22.11 4.82 0.56
CA ASN A 118 22.63 4.50 -0.76
C ASN A 118 24.13 4.16 -0.71
N LYS A 119 24.94 4.92 0.02
CA LYS A 119 26.39 4.68 0.14
C LYS A 119 26.69 3.31 0.74
N LYS A 120 26.00 2.93 1.82
CA LYS A 120 26.22 1.63 2.47
C LYS A 120 25.73 0.47 1.60
N ARG A 121 24.57 0.65 0.95
CA ARG A 121 24.01 -0.28 -0.03
C ARG A 121 24.97 -0.51 -1.21
N ASP A 122 25.53 0.56 -1.78
CA ASP A 122 26.46 0.48 -2.90
C ASP A 122 27.82 -0.11 -2.48
N GLN A 123 28.29 0.16 -1.26
CA GLN A 123 29.47 -0.51 -0.68
C GLN A 123 29.26 -2.02 -0.54
N TRP A 124 28.07 -2.45 -0.11
CA TRP A 124 27.75 -3.87 0.01
C TRP A 124 27.68 -4.56 -1.36
N LYS A 125 27.07 -3.93 -2.36
CA LYS A 125 27.06 -4.45 -3.74
C LYS A 125 28.46 -4.71 -4.29
N LYS A 126 29.42 -3.82 -3.96
CA LYS A 126 30.82 -4.00 -4.37
C LYS A 126 31.50 -5.17 -3.67
N SER A 127 31.13 -5.47 -2.42
CA SER A 127 31.70 -6.59 -1.66
C SER A 127 31.01 -7.93 -1.93
N HIS A 128 29.84 -7.95 -2.59
CA HIS A 128 29.08 -9.15 -2.92
C HIS A 128 28.69 -9.18 -4.42
N PRO A 129 29.67 -9.21 -5.34
CA PRO A 129 29.40 -9.19 -6.77
C PRO A 129 28.69 -10.48 -7.20
N GLY A 130 27.53 -10.36 -7.86
CA GLY A 130 26.72 -11.50 -8.33
C GLY A 130 25.63 -11.93 -7.36
N GLU A 131 25.58 -11.39 -6.14
CA GLU A 131 24.42 -11.51 -5.26
C GLU A 131 23.39 -10.42 -5.61
N GLU A 132 22.13 -10.80 -5.82
CA GLU A 132 21.06 -9.81 -5.99
C GLU A 132 20.85 -9.00 -4.70
N GLU A 133 20.56 -7.72 -4.88
CA GLU A 133 20.39 -6.75 -3.79
C GLU A 133 19.23 -7.12 -2.86
N LEU A 134 19.55 -7.64 -1.67
CA LEU A 134 18.57 -7.83 -0.62
C LEU A 134 18.26 -6.48 0.05
N LEU A 135 17.03 -5.99 -0.14
CA LEU A 135 16.63 -4.63 0.22
C LEU A 135 16.33 -4.51 1.73
N PHE A 136 17.38 -4.52 2.56
CA PHE A 136 17.31 -4.39 4.03
C PHE A 136 17.57 -2.99 4.56
N SER A 137 16.52 -2.18 4.73
CA SER A 137 16.68 -0.87 5.38
C SER A 137 17.34 -0.90 6.75
N GLU A 138 17.07 -1.96 7.54
CA GLU A 138 17.63 -2.16 8.89
C GLU A 138 19.12 -2.54 8.92
N ARG A 139 19.71 -2.93 7.78
CA ARG A 139 21.18 -3.09 7.66
C ARG A 139 21.87 -1.77 7.33
N TRP A 140 21.16 -0.82 6.72
CA TRP A 140 21.76 0.39 6.16
C TRP A 140 21.59 1.60 7.09
N LEU A 141 20.47 1.72 7.77
CA LEU A 141 20.19 2.78 8.74
C LEU A 141 20.00 2.19 10.15
N SER A 142 20.32 2.97 11.19
CA SER A 142 19.89 2.59 12.54
C SER A 142 18.35 2.64 12.63
N LYS A 143 17.79 2.03 13.69
CA LYS A 143 16.33 2.07 13.93
C LYS A 143 15.83 3.52 14.04
N GLU A 144 16.60 4.39 14.68
CA GLU A 144 16.31 5.81 14.88
C GLU A 144 16.42 6.59 13.56
N GLU A 145 17.42 6.29 12.75
CA GLU A 145 17.59 6.92 11.42
C GLU A 145 16.47 6.53 10.46
N SER A 146 16.08 5.26 10.46
CA SER A 146 14.92 4.80 9.70
C SER A 146 13.64 5.46 10.20
N LYS A 147 13.45 5.59 11.52
CA LYS A 147 12.31 6.31 12.11
C LYS A 147 12.28 7.75 11.61
N ARG A 148 13.39 8.47 11.72
CA ARG A 148 13.48 9.88 11.34
C ARG A 148 13.23 10.12 9.86
N ALA A 149 13.77 9.27 8.99
CA ALA A 149 13.50 9.35 7.55
C ALA A 149 12.00 9.16 7.23
N THR A 150 11.32 8.31 8.01
CA THR A 150 9.86 8.08 7.88
C THR A 150 9.07 9.30 8.31
N GLU A 151 9.41 9.87 9.46
CA GLU A 151 8.77 11.06 10.03
C GLU A 151 8.84 12.24 9.05
N ILE A 152 10.01 12.50 8.45
CA ILE A 152 10.18 13.61 7.48
C ILE A 152 9.24 13.45 6.27
N VAL A 153 9.08 12.22 5.76
CA VAL A 153 8.20 11.97 4.61
C VAL A 153 6.74 12.18 5.00
N LEU A 154 6.31 11.67 6.16
CA LEU A 154 4.94 11.79 6.64
C LEU A 154 4.58 13.25 6.98
N GLU A 155 5.51 14.01 7.56
CA GLU A 155 5.36 15.45 7.79
C GLU A 155 5.13 16.20 6.47
N GLU A 156 5.89 15.86 5.43
CA GLU A 156 5.78 16.48 4.11
C GLU A 156 4.49 16.08 3.38
N GLU A 157 4.08 14.82 3.44
CA GLU A 157 2.79 14.36 2.93
C GLU A 157 1.64 15.14 3.58
N GLY A 158 1.66 15.28 4.91
CA GLY A 158 0.67 16.08 5.65
C GLY A 158 0.69 17.55 5.25
N ARG A 159 1.87 18.14 4.99
CA ARG A 159 1.99 19.53 4.51
C ARG A 159 1.35 19.71 3.13
N ILE A 160 1.69 18.85 2.17
CA ILE A 160 1.15 18.90 0.80
C ILE A 160 -0.36 18.72 0.83
N TYR A 161 -0.85 17.76 1.61
CA TYR A 161 -2.28 17.50 1.74
C TYR A 161 -3.05 18.74 2.25
N ARG A 162 -2.57 19.36 3.35
CA ARG A 162 -3.21 20.59 3.87
C ARG A 162 -3.23 21.71 2.84
N SER A 163 -2.18 21.83 2.03
CA SER A 163 -2.10 22.79 0.92
C SER A 163 -3.16 22.52 -0.16
N ILE A 164 -3.34 21.26 -0.56
CA ILE A 164 -4.38 20.85 -1.52
C ILE A 164 -5.78 21.21 -1.00
N GLN A 165 -6.05 20.95 0.28
CA GLN A 165 -7.32 21.29 0.92
C GLN A 165 -7.57 22.81 0.84
N GLN A 166 -6.59 23.62 1.24
CA GLN A 166 -6.68 25.08 1.17
C GLN A 166 -6.95 25.59 -0.26
N GLU A 167 -6.24 25.07 -1.26
CA GLU A 167 -6.43 25.46 -2.68
C GLU A 167 -7.82 25.06 -3.21
N SER A 168 -8.37 23.96 -2.71
CA SER A 168 -9.68 23.45 -3.13
C SER A 168 -10.89 24.17 -2.49
N ASN A 169 -10.66 25.19 -1.66
CA ASN A 169 -11.67 25.90 -0.87
C ASN A 169 -12.59 24.96 -0.06
N SER A 170 -12.12 23.76 0.26
CA SER A 170 -12.74 22.97 1.31
C SER A 170 -12.50 23.72 2.62
N HIS A 171 -13.57 23.91 3.40
CA HIS A 171 -13.34 24.28 4.78
C HIS A 171 -12.56 23.12 5.39
N PRO A 172 -11.40 23.34 6.03
CA PRO A 172 -10.82 22.27 6.83
C PRO A 172 -11.91 21.88 7.81
N GLU A 173 -12.48 20.68 7.64
CA GLU A 173 -13.42 20.17 8.62
C GLU A 173 -12.70 20.30 9.95
N LYS A 174 -13.35 20.99 10.90
CA LYS A 174 -12.83 21.10 12.26
C LYS A 174 -12.39 19.69 12.60
N SER A 175 -11.10 19.53 12.90
CA SER A 175 -10.60 18.31 13.50
C SER A 175 -11.65 17.94 14.53
N GLU A 176 -12.34 16.80 14.36
CA GLU A 176 -13.14 16.25 15.44
C GLU A 176 -12.12 15.89 16.51
N ASP A 177 -11.67 16.90 17.27
CA ASP A 177 -11.16 16.75 18.60
C ASP A 177 -12.29 15.94 19.23
N SER A 178 -12.03 14.65 19.42
CA SER A 178 -12.90 13.86 20.25
C SER A 178 -12.88 14.63 21.56
N GLY A 179 -13.91 15.46 21.82
CA GLY A 179 -13.98 16.31 23.01
C GLY A 179 -13.98 15.51 24.32
N LYS A 180 -13.87 14.18 24.20
CA LYS A 180 -13.50 13.20 25.20
C LYS A 180 -12.11 13.52 25.74
N LYS A 181 -12.09 14.25 26.85
CA LYS A 181 -10.93 14.32 27.74
C LYS A 181 -10.67 12.93 28.29
N ILE A 182 -9.46 12.42 28.06
CA ILE A 182 -9.00 11.15 28.62
C ILE A 182 -8.27 11.48 29.91
N SER A 183 -8.79 11.01 31.04
CA SER A 183 -8.19 11.22 32.35
C SER A 183 -7.04 10.26 32.58
N LYS A 184 -6.18 10.60 33.54
CA LYS A 184 -5.15 9.69 34.03
C LYS A 184 -5.82 8.42 34.54
N GLU A 185 -5.18 7.27 34.30
CA GLU A 185 -5.66 5.93 34.68
C GLU A 185 -6.85 5.39 33.86
N ASP A 186 -7.41 6.19 32.95
CA ASP A 186 -8.40 5.68 32.00
C ASP A 186 -7.80 4.60 31.10
N THR A 187 -8.54 3.52 30.88
CA THR A 187 -8.17 2.51 29.89
C THR A 187 -8.58 2.98 28.50
N VAL A 188 -7.60 3.23 27.65
CA VAL A 188 -7.80 3.55 26.24
C VAL A 188 -7.70 2.27 25.42
N THR A 189 -8.70 2.01 24.58
CA THR A 189 -8.70 0.90 23.63
C THR A 189 -8.64 1.46 22.22
N ILE A 190 -7.58 1.11 21.49
CA ILE A 190 -7.47 1.39 20.05
C ILE A 190 -7.82 0.11 19.32
N ARG A 191 -8.84 0.17 18.44
CA ARG A 191 -9.28 -0.91 17.58
C ARG A 191 -9.00 -0.55 16.13
N VAL A 192 -8.35 -1.45 15.41
CA VAL A 192 -8.00 -1.29 14.00
C VAL A 192 -8.65 -2.38 13.19
N LYS A 193 -9.36 -2.01 12.13
CA LYS A 193 -10.03 -2.93 11.21
C LYS A 193 -9.78 -2.51 9.77
N PHE A 194 -9.71 -3.45 8.84
CA PHE A 194 -9.47 -3.19 7.42
C PHE A 194 -10.65 -3.66 6.57
N ALA A 195 -10.92 -2.93 5.49
CA ALA A 195 -12.04 -3.23 4.62
C ALA A 195 -11.76 -4.46 3.73
N ILE A 196 -12.75 -5.34 3.60
CA ILE A 196 -12.65 -6.60 2.83
C ILE A 196 -13.54 -6.64 1.58
N ASP A 197 -14.38 -5.63 1.39
CA ASP A 197 -15.26 -5.52 0.23
C ASP A 197 -14.97 -4.23 -0.55
N HIS A 198 -15.22 -4.25 -1.86
CA HIS A 198 -15.09 -3.05 -2.71
C HIS A 198 -16.03 -1.90 -2.28
N GLY A 199 -17.12 -2.22 -1.57
CA GLY A 199 -18.01 -1.25 -0.94
C GLY A 199 -17.40 -0.54 0.28
N PHE A 200 -16.31 -1.06 0.85
CA PHE A 200 -15.72 -0.65 2.13
C PHE A 200 -16.75 -0.54 3.26
N SER A 201 -17.68 -1.50 3.26
CA SER A 201 -18.82 -1.61 4.17
C SER A 201 -18.63 -2.73 5.21
N LYS A 202 -17.76 -3.69 4.90
CA LYS A 202 -17.41 -4.84 5.74
C LYS A 202 -15.95 -4.74 6.13
N PHE A 203 -15.67 -5.06 7.39
CA PHE A 203 -14.34 -4.94 7.96
C PHE A 203 -13.99 -6.20 8.73
N LEU A 204 -12.71 -6.57 8.69
CA LEU A 204 -12.11 -7.54 9.59
C LEU A 204 -11.07 -6.84 10.48
N PRO A 205 -10.77 -7.35 11.68
CA PRO A 205 -9.76 -6.74 12.53
C PRO A 205 -8.36 -6.95 11.94
N LEU A 206 -7.47 -5.97 12.13
CA LEU A 206 -6.08 -6.06 11.69
C LEU A 206 -5.25 -6.74 12.78
N HIS A 207 -4.81 -7.97 12.55
CA HIS A 207 -4.17 -8.79 13.58
C HIS A 207 -2.64 -8.71 13.51
N GLY A 208 -1.99 -8.66 14.67
CA GLY A 208 -0.54 -8.81 14.77
C GLY A 208 0.30 -7.62 14.27
N ALA A 209 -0.31 -6.61 13.67
CA ALA A 209 0.39 -5.39 13.28
C ALA A 209 0.98 -4.69 14.50
N VAL A 210 2.21 -4.20 14.35
CA VAL A 210 2.85 -3.42 15.41
C VAL A 210 2.22 -2.03 15.45
N ILE A 211 1.82 -1.63 16.65
CA ILE A 211 1.20 -0.34 16.94
C ILE A 211 2.04 0.40 17.98
N ARG A 212 2.26 1.68 17.73
CA ARG A 212 2.89 2.62 18.67
C ARG A 212 1.92 3.74 18.98
N VAL A 213 1.91 4.17 20.22
CA VAL A 213 1.11 5.31 20.68
C VAL A 213 2.08 6.31 21.28
N THR A 214 2.16 7.50 20.70
CA THR A 214 3.06 8.57 21.14
C THR A 214 2.27 9.78 21.62
N HIS A 215 2.78 10.47 22.63
CA HIS A 215 2.17 11.70 23.14
C HIS A 215 2.33 12.82 22.11
N THR A 216 1.24 13.53 21.81
CA THR A 216 1.27 14.69 20.90
C THR A 216 1.19 15.99 21.70
N GLY A 217 2.17 16.87 21.52
CA GLY A 217 2.27 18.16 22.21
C GLY A 217 3.45 18.24 23.18
N LYS A 218 3.44 19.23 24.08
CA LYS A 218 4.52 19.41 25.06
C LYS A 218 4.49 18.26 26.07
N VAL A 219 5.43 17.33 25.95
CA VAL A 219 5.56 16.18 26.85
C VAL A 219 5.77 16.69 28.29
N PRO A 220 4.89 16.31 29.25
CA PRO A 220 5.08 16.68 30.65
C PRO A 220 6.43 16.19 31.20
N PRO A 221 7.10 16.96 32.08
CA PRO A 221 8.35 16.53 32.69
C PRO A 221 8.21 15.15 33.35
N GLY A 222 9.07 14.20 32.97
CA GLY A 222 9.06 12.84 33.50
C GLY A 222 8.19 11.84 32.72
N LEU A 223 7.45 12.26 31.69
CA LEU A 223 6.73 11.36 30.79
C LEU A 223 7.58 11.00 29.57
N ALA A 224 7.58 9.73 29.16
CA ALA A 224 8.18 9.30 27.90
C ALA A 224 7.27 9.68 26.72
N GLU A 225 7.86 10.03 25.58
CA GLU A 225 7.10 10.30 24.34
C GLU A 225 6.29 9.07 23.89
N LEU A 226 6.85 7.87 24.07
CA LEU A 226 6.18 6.60 23.81
C LEU A 226 5.30 6.21 25.01
N ILE A 227 3.98 6.16 24.77
CA ILE A 227 2.98 5.79 25.77
C ILE A 227 2.73 4.29 25.75
N ALA A 228 2.54 3.73 24.56
CA ALA A 228 2.27 2.31 24.38
C ALA A 228 2.96 1.77 23.12
N TYR A 229 3.41 0.52 23.20
CA TYR A 229 3.99 -0.23 22.11
C TYR A 229 3.54 -1.67 22.23
N GLY A 230 3.00 -2.24 21.16
CA GLY A 230 2.50 -3.61 21.18
C GLY A 230 2.10 -4.11 19.82
N ARG A 231 1.43 -5.26 19.82
CA ARG A 231 0.79 -5.83 18.63
C ARG A 231 -0.72 -5.81 18.85
N LEU A 232 -1.45 -5.60 17.77
CA LEU A 232 -2.89 -5.76 17.78
C LEU A 232 -3.25 -7.23 18.04
N ASP A 233 -4.20 -7.46 18.93
CA ASP A 233 -4.67 -8.80 19.27
C ASP A 233 -5.60 -9.39 18.18
N GLU A 234 -6.22 -10.53 18.49
CA GLU A 234 -7.18 -11.24 17.61
C GLU A 234 -8.49 -10.46 17.35
N ASN A 235 -8.70 -9.34 18.03
CA ASN A 235 -9.82 -8.42 17.80
C ASN A 235 -9.33 -7.12 17.14
N GLY A 236 -8.05 -7.07 16.75
CA GLY A 236 -7.42 -5.87 16.21
C GLY A 236 -7.26 -4.76 17.25
N GLU A 237 -7.12 -5.11 18.53
CA GLU A 237 -7.09 -4.15 19.63
C GLU A 237 -5.71 -3.99 20.28
N LEU A 238 -5.43 -2.77 20.75
CA LEU A 238 -4.41 -2.46 21.74
C LEU A 238 -5.05 -1.70 22.90
N LYS A 239 -4.80 -2.15 24.13
CA LYS A 239 -5.24 -1.48 25.35
C LYS A 239 -4.05 -0.91 26.10
N PHE A 240 -4.17 0.31 26.58
CA PHE A 240 -3.19 0.93 27.46
C PHE A 240 -3.86 1.83 28.49
N ILE A 241 -3.14 2.11 29.57
CA ILE A 241 -3.61 2.98 30.64
C ILE A 241 -3.07 4.38 30.38
N SER A 242 -3.95 5.38 30.39
CA SER A 242 -3.56 6.77 30.21
C SER A 242 -2.60 7.22 31.32
N PRO A 243 -1.40 7.74 30.98
CA PRO A 243 -0.43 8.14 31.99
C PRO A 243 -0.68 9.54 32.56
N VAL A 244 -1.54 10.34 31.92
CA VAL A 244 -1.80 11.75 32.25
C VAL A 244 -3.26 12.15 32.00
N ASP A 245 -3.68 13.24 32.64
CA ASP A 245 -4.96 13.87 32.32
C ASP A 245 -4.89 14.63 31.00
N ASP A 246 -6.04 14.71 30.31
CA ASP A 246 -6.20 15.35 29.00
C ASP A 246 -5.21 14.80 27.96
N LEU A 247 -5.04 13.47 27.95
CA LEU A 247 -4.07 12.81 27.08
C LEU A 247 -4.36 13.09 25.60
N LYS A 248 -3.37 13.65 24.93
CA LYS A 248 -3.33 13.78 23.46
C LYS A 248 -2.28 12.83 22.90
N TYR A 249 -2.66 12.02 21.93
CA TYR A 249 -1.78 11.00 21.37
C TYR A 249 -1.95 10.82 19.86
N GLN A 250 -0.92 10.29 19.23
CA GLN A 250 -0.90 9.82 17.87
C GLN A 250 -0.64 8.33 17.86
N VAL A 251 -1.37 7.62 17.00
CA VAL A 251 -1.22 6.20 16.75
C VAL A 251 -0.40 6.02 15.49
N GLN A 252 0.66 5.22 15.56
CA GLN A 252 1.45 4.79 14.42
C GLN A 252 1.29 3.28 14.24
N LEU A 253 0.71 2.87 13.12
CA LEU A 253 0.72 1.48 12.67
C LEU A 253 1.97 1.24 11.83
N LEU A 254 2.62 0.10 12.04
CA LEU A 254 3.79 -0.32 11.28
C LEU A 254 3.47 -1.63 10.56
N GLY A 255 3.69 -1.69 9.25
CA GLY A 255 3.56 -2.88 8.41
C GLY A 255 4.69 -3.88 8.66
N LYS A 256 4.88 -4.24 9.93
CA LYS A 256 5.87 -5.18 10.43
C LYS A 256 5.19 -6.23 11.28
N HIS A 257 5.61 -7.47 11.11
CA HIS A 257 5.18 -8.57 11.97
C HIS A 257 6.37 -9.23 12.64
N ASP A 258 6.69 -8.82 13.87
CA ASP A 258 7.89 -9.26 14.60
C ASP A 258 7.93 -10.78 14.84
N ARG A 259 6.78 -11.47 14.98
CA ARG A 259 6.73 -12.93 15.21
C ARG A 259 7.08 -13.75 13.96
N PHE A 260 6.74 -13.24 12.78
CA PHE A 260 7.00 -13.93 11.50
C PHE A 260 8.15 -13.27 10.72
N ASN A 261 8.67 -12.17 11.26
CA ASN A 261 9.68 -11.32 10.65
C ASN A 261 9.28 -10.91 9.22
N ILE A 262 8.08 -10.31 9.12
CA ILE A 262 7.51 -9.79 7.87
C ILE A 262 7.68 -8.27 7.84
N GLY A 263 8.17 -7.72 6.74
CA GLY A 263 8.17 -6.27 6.49
C GLY A 263 7.46 -5.92 5.18
N ILE A 264 6.37 -5.17 5.26
CA ILE A 264 5.61 -4.68 4.10
C ILE A 264 6.16 -3.32 3.67
N PHE A 265 6.37 -3.14 2.37
CA PHE A 265 6.87 -1.92 1.76
C PHE A 265 5.88 -1.48 0.68
N LYS A 266 5.51 -0.21 0.71
CA LYS A 266 4.49 0.37 -0.17
C LYS A 266 4.88 0.34 -1.64
N ASP A 267 6.17 0.41 -1.95
CA ASP A 267 6.75 0.27 -3.28
C ASP A 267 8.21 -0.21 -3.24
N ILE A 268 8.81 -0.45 -4.42
CA ILE A 268 10.18 -0.98 -4.55
C ILE A 268 11.25 0.03 -4.12
N ASN A 269 10.98 1.32 -4.32
CA ASN A 269 11.86 2.44 -4.00
C ASN A 269 11.75 2.86 -2.52
N ASN A 270 10.86 2.23 -1.75
CA ASN A 270 10.71 2.50 -0.34
C ASN A 270 11.79 1.77 0.44
N SER A 271 12.61 2.58 1.09
CA SER A 271 13.66 2.15 2.01
C SER A 271 13.13 1.97 3.42
N ILE A 272 11.82 1.99 3.65
CA ILE A 272 11.22 1.94 4.98
C ILE A 272 9.92 1.13 4.88
N PRO A 273 9.66 0.22 5.83
CA PRO A 273 8.38 -0.45 5.94
C PRO A 273 7.22 0.52 6.06
N LEU A 274 6.06 0.07 5.60
CA LEU A 274 4.79 0.77 5.66
C LEU A 274 4.56 1.33 7.06
N ALA A 275 4.17 2.60 7.13
CA ALA A 275 3.76 3.23 8.37
C ALA A 275 2.56 4.13 8.10
N SER A 276 1.57 4.09 8.98
CA SER A 276 0.36 4.91 8.92
C SER A 276 0.19 5.65 10.23
N LEU A 277 -0.13 6.95 10.18
CA LEU A 277 -0.31 7.79 11.35
C LEU A 277 -1.77 8.22 11.50
N PHE A 278 -2.27 8.23 12.74
CA PHE A 278 -3.63 8.61 13.08
C PHE A 278 -3.65 9.44 14.36
N ASP A 279 -4.25 10.62 14.33
CA ASP A 279 -4.31 11.50 15.49
C ASP A 279 -5.55 11.20 16.36
N GLN A 280 -5.33 10.80 17.61
CA GLN A 280 -6.34 10.64 18.66
C GLN A 280 -7.57 9.82 18.24
N LYS A 281 -7.37 8.57 17.79
CA LYS A 281 -8.44 7.67 17.34
C LYS A 281 -8.46 6.35 18.11
N GLU A 282 -9.63 6.04 18.66
CA GLU A 282 -9.95 4.75 19.29
C GLU A 282 -10.46 3.72 18.27
N GLU A 283 -11.15 4.13 17.19
CA GLU A 283 -11.47 3.25 16.05
C GLU A 283 -10.76 3.73 14.78
N ILE A 284 -9.98 2.84 14.16
CA ILE A 284 -9.24 3.06 12.92
C ILE A 284 -9.76 2.09 11.86
N ASN A 285 -10.32 2.64 10.78
CA ASN A 285 -10.87 1.88 9.67
C ASN A 285 -9.96 2.02 8.46
N ILE A 286 -9.13 1.00 8.21
CA ILE A 286 -8.27 0.91 7.05
C ILE A 286 -9.12 0.66 5.81
N ARG A 287 -9.38 1.74 5.08
CA ARG A 287 -10.00 1.73 3.76
C ARG A 287 -9.37 2.84 2.94
N PRO A 288 -9.36 2.73 1.60
CA PRO A 288 -9.08 3.88 0.76
C PRO A 288 -10.05 4.99 1.14
N ASP A 289 -9.50 6.17 1.41
CA ASP A 289 -10.29 7.36 1.66
C ASP A 289 -11.14 7.68 0.41
N LYS A 290 -12.45 7.44 0.50
CA LYS A 290 -13.39 7.57 -0.62
C LYS A 290 -13.81 9.02 -0.87
N THR A 291 -13.50 9.95 0.04
CA THR A 291 -14.14 11.26 0.08
C THR A 291 -13.26 12.39 0.62
N HIS A 292 -12.09 12.09 1.20
CA HIS A 292 -11.24 13.05 1.90
C HIS A 292 -11.99 13.82 3.00
N ASP A 293 -12.96 13.16 3.61
CA ASP A 293 -13.87 13.80 4.56
C ASP A 293 -13.18 14.18 5.86
N ASP A 294 -12.19 13.41 6.31
CA ASP A 294 -11.54 13.64 7.60
C ASP A 294 -10.02 13.80 7.40
N ALA A 295 -9.54 15.04 7.58
CA ALA A 295 -8.13 15.42 7.46
C ALA A 295 -7.18 14.70 8.45
N LYS A 296 -7.74 13.87 9.35
CA LYS A 296 -7.02 13.02 10.30
C LYS A 296 -6.68 11.62 9.76
N PHE A 297 -7.21 11.24 8.60
CA PHE A 297 -7.03 9.90 8.02
C PHE A 297 -6.69 9.99 6.54
N HIS A 298 -5.43 9.71 6.18
CA HIS A 298 -5.10 9.49 4.76
C HIS A 298 -4.39 8.16 4.60
N ILE A 299 -5.19 7.11 4.45
CA ILE A 299 -4.70 5.87 3.89
C ILE A 299 -5.01 5.93 2.39
N SER A 300 -3.97 6.10 1.58
CA SER A 300 -4.12 6.04 0.12
C SER A 300 -4.57 4.64 -0.29
N LYS A 301 -5.13 4.52 -1.50
CA LYS A 301 -5.50 3.22 -2.05
C LYS A 301 -4.31 2.23 -2.08
N ALA A 302 -3.12 2.74 -2.40
CA ALA A 302 -1.89 1.95 -2.38
C ALA A 302 -1.54 1.45 -0.98
N GLU A 303 -1.72 2.29 0.04
CA GLU A 303 -1.47 1.95 1.43
C GLU A 303 -2.51 0.96 2.00
N ALA A 304 -3.79 1.16 1.69
CA ALA A 304 -4.85 0.22 2.05
C ALA A 304 -4.61 -1.16 1.41
N ASN A 305 -4.12 -1.19 0.17
CA ASN A 305 -3.72 -2.42 -0.50
C ASN A 305 -2.55 -3.09 0.23
N SER A 306 -1.53 -2.33 0.63
CA SER A 306 -0.41 -2.84 1.42
C SER A 306 -0.85 -3.44 2.77
N TRP A 307 -1.82 -2.84 3.45
CA TRP A 307 -2.41 -3.39 4.67
C TRP A 307 -3.23 -4.66 4.45
N SER A 308 -3.87 -4.79 3.27
CA SER A 308 -4.58 -6.02 2.90
C SER A 308 -3.59 -7.17 2.69
N VAL A 309 -2.44 -6.91 2.05
CA VAL A 309 -1.34 -7.87 1.91
C VAL A 309 -0.75 -8.25 3.28
N PHE A 310 -0.58 -7.27 4.17
CA PHE A 310 -0.15 -7.51 5.54
C PHE A 310 -1.02 -8.57 6.22
N GLN A 311 -2.34 -8.39 6.20
CA GLN A 311 -3.26 -9.34 6.82
C GLN A 311 -3.24 -10.69 6.10
N ALA A 312 -3.25 -10.72 4.76
CA ALA A 312 -3.25 -12.00 4.03
C ALA A 312 -2.04 -12.87 4.40
N LEU A 313 -0.85 -12.29 4.56
CA LEU A 313 0.34 -13.01 5.00
C LEU A 313 0.26 -13.48 6.47
N TYR A 314 -0.39 -12.69 7.33
CA TYR A 314 -0.72 -13.13 8.68
C TYR A 314 -1.61 -14.38 8.65
N GLU A 315 -2.71 -14.33 7.89
CA GLU A 315 -3.69 -15.43 7.77
C GLU A 315 -3.06 -16.70 7.20
N LEU A 316 -2.26 -16.58 6.13
CA LEU A 316 -1.52 -17.69 5.55
C LEU A 316 -0.56 -18.34 6.57
N THR A 317 0.09 -17.51 7.39
CA THR A 317 1.11 -17.99 8.34
C THR A 317 0.54 -18.56 9.63
N GLU A 318 -0.54 -17.99 10.15
CA GLU A 318 -1.13 -18.42 11.42
C GLU A 318 -2.17 -19.53 11.21
N HIS A 319 -3.01 -19.45 10.16
CA HIS A 319 -4.15 -20.35 9.98
C HIS A 319 -3.93 -21.41 8.90
N VAL A 320 -3.28 -21.07 7.78
CA VAL A 320 -3.05 -22.05 6.70
C VAL A 320 -1.85 -22.95 7.00
N LYS A 321 -0.76 -22.40 7.56
CA LYS A 321 0.46 -23.14 7.91
C LYS A 321 0.19 -24.44 8.70
N PRO A 322 -0.60 -24.45 9.79
CA PRO A 322 -0.89 -25.68 10.53
C PRO A 322 -1.70 -26.71 9.71
N ILE A 323 -2.66 -26.23 8.90
CA ILE A 323 -3.53 -27.08 8.08
C ILE A 323 -2.74 -27.76 6.96
N ALA A 324 -1.84 -27.01 6.32
CA ALA A 324 -1.00 -27.48 5.23
C ALA A 324 0.23 -28.29 5.70
N GLY A 325 0.39 -28.52 7.01
CA GLY A 325 1.51 -29.28 7.56
C GLY A 325 2.87 -28.58 7.41
N ILE A 326 2.88 -27.26 7.31
CA ILE A 326 4.11 -26.48 7.18
C ILE A 326 4.74 -26.32 8.58
N SER A 327 5.95 -26.84 8.76
CA SER A 327 6.61 -26.90 10.08
C SER A 327 7.03 -25.51 10.62
N GLU A 328 7.41 -24.60 9.73
CA GLU A 328 7.96 -23.29 10.08
C GLU A 328 7.39 -22.19 9.17
N ALA A 329 7.17 -21.01 9.74
CA ALA A 329 6.72 -19.85 8.97
C ALA A 329 7.84 -19.34 8.06
N PRO A 330 7.60 -19.14 6.74
CA PRO A 330 8.56 -18.46 5.89
C PRO A 330 8.83 -17.03 6.38
N VAL A 331 10.10 -16.65 6.37
CA VAL A 331 10.51 -15.30 6.78
C VAL A 331 10.48 -14.36 5.58
N PHE A 332 9.50 -13.45 5.54
CA PHE A 332 9.38 -12.42 4.51
C PHE A 332 10.06 -11.12 4.89
N LYS A 333 11.35 -11.14 4.63
CA LYS A 333 12.27 -10.05 4.88
C LYS A 333 11.92 -8.78 4.12
N LYS A 334 11.28 -8.91 2.96
CA LYS A 334 10.67 -7.80 2.22
C LYS A 334 9.43 -8.25 1.45
N VAL A 335 8.34 -7.52 1.62
CA VAL A 335 7.14 -7.66 0.79
C VAL A 335 6.90 -6.31 0.13
N VAL A 336 7.29 -6.19 -1.13
CA VAL A 336 7.01 -5.01 -1.93
C VAL A 336 5.60 -5.13 -2.48
N THR A 337 4.80 -4.10 -2.24
CA THR A 337 3.46 -3.97 -2.80
C THR A 337 3.46 -2.90 -3.89
N ASN A 338 2.38 -2.86 -4.67
CA ASN A 338 2.12 -1.82 -5.64
C ASN A 338 3.23 -1.57 -6.69
N ARG A 339 3.89 -2.63 -7.17
CA ARG A 339 4.89 -2.47 -8.23
C ARG A 339 4.25 -1.88 -9.50
N PRO A 340 4.99 -1.03 -10.25
CA PRO A 340 4.46 -0.31 -11.41
C PRO A 340 4.06 -1.24 -12.57
N THR A 341 4.54 -2.48 -12.57
CA THR A 341 4.11 -3.55 -13.48
C THR A 341 2.93 -4.30 -12.83
N PRO A 342 1.67 -4.01 -13.19
CA PRO A 342 0.51 -4.44 -12.40
C PRO A 342 0.33 -5.95 -12.37
N ARG A 343 0.77 -6.63 -13.45
CA ARG A 343 0.69 -8.08 -13.62
C ARG A 343 2.05 -8.77 -13.41
N GLU A 344 2.90 -8.25 -12.56
CA GLU A 344 4.12 -8.97 -12.21
C GLU A 344 4.12 -9.20 -10.71
N ALA A 345 3.73 -10.41 -10.32
CA ALA A 345 4.11 -10.96 -9.04
C ALA A 345 5.33 -11.85 -9.23
N PHE A 346 6.27 -11.77 -8.29
CA PHE A 346 7.33 -12.76 -8.21
C PHE A 346 7.87 -12.91 -6.80
N TYR A 347 8.40 -14.10 -6.57
CA TYR A 347 9.15 -14.51 -5.42
C TYR A 347 10.66 -14.35 -5.65
N ARG A 348 11.40 -13.97 -4.60
CA ARG A 348 12.87 -14.12 -4.59
C ARG A 348 13.34 -14.88 -3.36
N ALA A 349 14.18 -15.88 -3.62
CA ALA A 349 14.93 -16.59 -2.60
C ALA A 349 16.10 -15.75 -2.11
N GLY A 350 16.42 -15.85 -0.82
CA GLY A 350 17.63 -15.27 -0.27
C GLY A 350 18.16 -16.05 0.92
N SER A 351 19.30 -15.59 1.43
CA SER A 351 19.92 -16.07 2.67
C SER A 351 20.40 -14.88 3.50
N ASP A 352 20.16 -14.89 4.80
CA ASP A 352 20.72 -13.93 5.75
C ASP A 352 21.32 -14.65 6.94
N GLY A 353 22.64 -14.54 7.11
CA GLY A 353 23.36 -15.17 8.21
C GLY A 353 23.22 -16.69 8.21
N GLY A 354 23.11 -17.29 7.01
CA GLY A 354 22.88 -18.73 6.81
C GLY A 354 21.42 -19.17 6.95
N LYS A 355 20.48 -18.26 7.26
CA LYS A 355 19.04 -18.57 7.32
C LYS A 355 18.36 -18.23 6.00
N LYS A 356 17.53 -19.13 5.50
CA LYS A 356 16.72 -18.90 4.30
C LYS A 356 15.72 -17.77 4.56
N VAL A 357 15.67 -16.82 3.65
CA VAL A 357 14.77 -15.67 3.69
C VAL A 357 14.09 -15.52 2.35
N SER A 358 12.98 -14.81 2.35
CA SER A 358 12.14 -14.62 1.17
C SER A 358 11.81 -13.16 0.95
N GLU A 359 11.75 -12.77 -0.33
CA GLU A 359 11.08 -11.55 -0.75
C GLU A 359 9.87 -11.88 -1.61
N MET A 360 8.82 -11.07 -1.47
CA MET A 360 7.63 -11.13 -2.29
C MET A 360 7.44 -9.76 -2.94
N HIS A 361 7.23 -9.75 -4.25
CA HIS A 361 7.04 -8.53 -5.02
C HIS A 361 5.69 -8.63 -5.71
N LEU A 362 4.76 -7.76 -5.34
CA LEU A 362 3.38 -7.77 -5.82
C LEU A 362 3.11 -6.54 -6.69
N GLY A 363 2.48 -6.77 -7.84
CA GLY A 363 1.99 -5.74 -8.75
C GLY A 363 0.89 -4.85 -8.15
N SER A 364 0.53 -3.80 -8.88
CA SER A 364 -0.41 -2.75 -8.48
C SER A 364 -1.90 -3.00 -8.78
N LEU A 365 -2.37 -4.25 -8.84
CA LEU A 365 -3.79 -4.52 -9.13
C LEU A 365 -4.74 -4.09 -7.98
N LYS A 366 -6.03 -3.97 -8.33
CA LYS A 366 -7.18 -3.45 -7.53
C LYS A 366 -7.40 -4.11 -6.16
N SER A 367 -6.74 -5.23 -5.96
CA SER A 367 -6.69 -6.09 -4.80
C SER A 367 -5.57 -7.06 -5.12
N SER A 368 -4.64 -7.33 -4.22
CA SER A 368 -3.81 -8.51 -4.39
C SER A 368 -4.75 -9.71 -4.44
N ASP A 369 -4.76 -10.41 -5.57
CA ASP A 369 -5.51 -11.66 -5.67
C ASP A 369 -4.99 -12.58 -4.57
N TRP A 370 -5.91 -13.13 -3.78
CA TRP A 370 -5.55 -14.04 -2.71
C TRP A 370 -4.75 -15.22 -3.26
N ASP A 371 -5.07 -15.61 -4.50
CA ASP A 371 -4.37 -16.66 -5.24
C ASP A 371 -2.91 -16.29 -5.51
N VAL A 372 -2.63 -15.05 -5.93
CA VAL A 372 -1.26 -14.56 -6.15
C VAL A 372 -0.47 -14.52 -4.84
N MET A 373 -1.05 -14.00 -3.76
CA MET A 373 -0.37 -13.97 -2.46
C MET A 373 -0.08 -15.37 -1.94
N ALA A 374 -1.04 -16.28 -2.05
CA ALA A 374 -0.88 -17.68 -1.67
C ALA A 374 0.16 -18.41 -2.54
N HIS A 375 0.19 -18.12 -3.85
CA HIS A 375 1.17 -18.66 -4.79
C HIS A 375 2.60 -18.27 -4.41
N GLU A 376 2.85 -16.97 -4.24
CA GLU A 376 4.17 -16.47 -3.84
C GLU A 376 4.56 -16.93 -2.43
N TYR A 377 3.58 -17.10 -1.54
CA TYR A 377 3.79 -17.72 -0.23
C TYR A 377 4.23 -19.18 -0.36
N GLY A 378 3.61 -19.94 -1.27
CA GLY A 378 3.98 -21.31 -1.58
C GLY A 378 5.44 -21.44 -2.05
N HIS A 379 5.93 -20.51 -2.88
CA HIS A 379 7.33 -20.46 -3.26
C HIS A 379 8.26 -20.28 -2.05
N ALA A 380 7.90 -19.41 -1.11
CA ALA A 380 8.68 -19.21 0.11
C ALA A 380 8.73 -20.46 1.00
N VAL A 381 7.61 -21.20 1.10
CA VAL A 381 7.56 -22.49 1.79
C VAL A 381 8.45 -23.52 1.10
N ALA A 382 8.37 -23.63 -0.22
CA ALA A 382 9.18 -24.56 -1.00
C ALA A 382 10.69 -24.26 -0.85
N HIS A 383 11.08 -22.98 -0.89
CA HIS A 383 12.47 -22.57 -0.63
C HIS A 383 12.91 -22.95 0.78
N LEU A 384 12.09 -22.65 1.80
CA LEU A 384 12.36 -23.00 3.20
C LEU A 384 12.68 -24.50 3.34
N GLN A 385 11.87 -25.34 2.70
CA GLN A 385 12.02 -26.81 2.70
C GLN A 385 13.14 -27.33 1.79
N GLY A 386 13.76 -26.48 0.97
CA GLY A 386 14.80 -26.90 0.02
C GLY A 386 14.24 -27.68 -1.18
N ALA A 387 12.95 -27.49 -1.47
CA ALA A 387 12.24 -28.13 -2.57
C ALA A 387 12.35 -27.38 -3.91
N THR A 388 13.02 -26.23 -3.94
CA THR A 388 13.22 -25.42 -5.16
C THR A 388 14.56 -25.74 -5.84
N ARG A 389 14.52 -26.14 -7.13
CA ARG A 389 15.72 -26.40 -7.97
C ARG A 389 16.12 -25.23 -8.87
N ALA A 390 15.24 -24.25 -9.08
CA ALA A 390 15.48 -23.03 -9.85
C ALA A 390 14.71 -21.86 -9.22
N GLU A 391 15.32 -20.67 -9.24
CA GLU A 391 14.74 -19.40 -8.77
C GLU A 391 13.67 -18.91 -9.76
N GLY A 392 12.69 -18.14 -9.27
CA GLY A 392 11.39 -17.85 -9.91
C GLY A 392 11.39 -17.26 -11.32
N GLY A 393 10.18 -17.16 -11.89
CA GLY A 393 9.87 -16.48 -13.14
C GLY A 393 8.79 -15.42 -12.94
N PHE A 394 8.52 -14.59 -13.96
CA PHE A 394 7.41 -13.63 -13.90
C PHE A 394 6.07 -14.36 -14.01
N HIS A 395 5.15 -14.07 -13.09
CA HIS A 395 3.79 -14.59 -13.14
C HIS A 395 2.79 -13.43 -13.22
N ASP A 396 1.89 -13.51 -14.20
CA ASP A 396 0.89 -12.46 -14.50
C ASP A 396 -0.49 -12.74 -13.90
N GLY A 397 -0.55 -13.74 -13.01
CA GLY A 397 -1.78 -14.27 -12.45
C GLY A 397 -2.44 -15.36 -13.31
N SER A 398 -1.94 -15.63 -14.53
CA SER A 398 -2.29 -16.88 -15.23
C SER A 398 -1.50 -18.03 -14.61
N ASN A 399 -2.22 -18.99 -14.02
CA ASN A 399 -1.59 -20.18 -13.49
C ASN A 399 -1.45 -21.21 -14.63
N PRO A 400 -0.26 -21.82 -14.84
CA PRO A 400 -0.07 -22.83 -15.89
C PRO A 400 -0.91 -24.10 -15.68
N TYR A 401 -1.57 -24.23 -14.52
CA TYR A 401 -2.56 -25.26 -14.22
C TYR A 401 -4.01 -24.76 -14.23
N ASP A 402 -4.25 -23.48 -14.54
CA ASP A 402 -5.60 -23.02 -14.83
C ASP A 402 -6.06 -23.75 -16.07
N ILE A 403 -7.18 -24.46 -15.93
CA ILE A 403 -7.79 -25.15 -17.07
C ILE A 403 -8.20 -24.05 -18.05
N ASP A 404 -7.47 -23.98 -19.16
CA ASP A 404 -7.85 -23.17 -20.30
C ASP A 404 -9.31 -23.46 -20.62
N LYS A 405 -10.14 -22.42 -20.68
CA LYS A 405 -11.54 -22.56 -21.11
C LYS A 405 -11.66 -23.02 -22.57
N ASP A 406 -10.54 -23.12 -23.30
CA ASP A 406 -10.51 -23.64 -24.65
C ASP A 406 -10.22 -25.15 -24.66
N THR A 407 -11.29 -25.94 -24.52
CA THR A 407 -11.26 -27.38 -24.76
C THR A 407 -11.15 -27.68 -26.26
N SER A 408 -10.02 -27.35 -26.89
CA SER A 408 -9.62 -27.94 -28.16
C SER A 408 -8.26 -28.63 -28.02
N ILE A 409 -8.24 -29.72 -27.23
CA ILE A 409 -7.12 -30.66 -27.22
C ILE A 409 -7.10 -31.37 -28.58
N SER A 410 -6.23 -30.92 -29.49
CA SER A 410 -5.82 -31.75 -30.63
C SER A 410 -4.66 -32.63 -30.17
N TRP A 411 -4.93 -33.91 -29.94
CA TRP A 411 -3.88 -34.91 -29.75
C TRP A 411 -3.09 -35.07 -31.06
N ARG A 412 -1.82 -34.65 -31.06
CA ARG A 412 -0.83 -35.24 -31.98
C ARG A 412 0.07 -36.14 -31.16
N ALA A 413 -0.24 -37.44 -31.21
CA ALA A 413 0.68 -38.48 -30.79
C ALA A 413 1.94 -38.41 -31.66
N ALA A 414 3.10 -38.51 -31.01
CA ALA A 414 4.39 -38.68 -31.65
C ALA A 414 4.44 -39.99 -32.44
N ALA A 415 5.13 -39.93 -33.58
CA ALA A 415 5.89 -41.05 -34.12
C ALA A 415 7.37 -40.69 -34.03
#